data_AF-A0A5C4VR79-F1
#
_entry.id   AF-A0A5C4VR79-F1
#
_cell.length_a   1.000
_cell.length_b   1.000
_cell.length_c   1.000
_cell.angle_alpha   90.00
_cell.angle_beta   90.00
_cell.angle_gamma   90.00
#
_symmetry.space_group_name_H-M   'P 1'
#
loop_
_entity.id
_entity.type
_entity.pdbx_description
1 polymer ?
#
loop_
_entity_poly.entity_id
_entity_poly.type
_entity_poly.pdbx_seq_one_letter_code
_entity_poly.pdbx_strand_id
1 'polypeptide(L)'
;MRVRRLWPAALLLLTPVLTACGDDDPVVEDTPSPSATETSTPAEATSATTSAPAQPSSSAAAAGLPAACDLVTAEDLAEAYGMSFGAPEVGGSDSGSEGSTGGGLAWTSDDCSFEAEGLAEVTVKVTGPEDFTQGAFGCPQPSDDEGSVEPANDIAGATAGWWKVSSPPDFEGELRACSPKVLLQIDLDYEKGVEYEGDPLNQSVGLAEKLLAAIG
;
A
#
# COMPACT_ATOMS: atom_id res chain seq x y z
N MET A 1 -50.14 -36.61 8.87
CA MET A 1 -50.90 -36.12 10.04
C MET A 1 -49.96 -35.33 10.93
N ARG A 2 -50.35 -34.11 11.36
CA ARG A 2 -50.12 -33.47 12.69
C ARG A 2 -48.65 -33.43 13.21
N VAL A 3 -48.03 -32.32 13.64
CA VAL A 3 -48.49 -31.11 14.37
C VAL A 3 -47.47 -29.95 14.20
N ARG A 4 -47.99 -28.72 14.28
CA ARG A 4 -47.37 -27.38 14.29
C ARG A 4 -46.69 -26.99 15.62
N ARG A 5 -45.80 -25.98 15.62
CA ARG A 5 -45.74 -24.76 16.51
C ARG A 5 -44.31 -24.17 16.50
N LEU A 6 -44.04 -22.95 16.00
CA LEU A 6 -44.33 -21.56 16.46
C LEU A 6 -43.44 -21.05 17.63
N TRP A 7 -42.37 -20.30 17.28
CA TRP A 7 -41.91 -18.93 17.72
C TRP A 7 -41.77 -18.57 19.23
N PRO A 8 -41.19 -17.41 19.68
CA PRO A 8 -40.23 -16.40 19.12
C PRO A 8 -39.21 -15.82 20.19
N ALA A 9 -38.61 -14.65 19.90
CA ALA A 9 -37.99 -13.61 20.77
C ALA A 9 -36.44 -13.56 20.78
N ALA A 10 -35.75 -12.62 20.12
CA ALA A 10 -35.74 -11.15 20.22
C ALA A 10 -35.34 -10.63 21.62
N LEU A 11 -34.09 -10.18 21.75
CA LEU A 11 -33.65 -9.28 22.81
C LEU A 11 -32.60 -8.31 22.23
N LEU A 12 -33.12 -7.17 21.79
CA LEU A 12 -32.39 -5.93 21.55
C LEU A 12 -31.90 -5.39 22.89
N LEU A 13 -30.61 -5.10 23.00
CA LEU A 13 -30.08 -4.17 23.99
C LEU A 13 -29.31 -3.07 23.26
N LEU A 14 -30.05 -2.01 22.94
CA LEU A 14 -29.54 -0.69 22.56
C LEU A 14 -29.20 0.06 23.84
N THR A 15 -27.96 0.51 24.01
CA THR A 15 -27.57 1.49 25.02
C THR A 15 -27.02 2.74 24.33
N PRO A 16 -27.73 3.88 24.37
CA PRO A 16 -27.16 5.17 23.99
C PRO A 16 -26.43 5.77 25.19
N VAL A 17 -25.13 6.05 25.06
CA VAL A 17 -24.43 6.94 25.98
C VAL A 17 -24.27 8.28 25.29
N LEU A 18 -25.07 9.24 25.75
CA LEU A 18 -24.90 10.67 25.53
C LEU A 18 -23.78 11.19 26.44
N THR A 19 -22.76 11.84 25.89
CA THR A 19 -22.00 12.88 26.61
C THR A 19 -21.44 13.94 25.64
N ALA A 20 -21.97 15.16 25.79
CA ALA A 20 -21.42 16.52 25.60
C ALA A 20 -20.52 16.78 24.36
N CYS A 21 -20.87 17.63 23.38
CA CYS A 21 -21.16 19.09 23.45
C CYS A 21 -20.09 19.87 24.21
N GLY A 22 -19.18 20.49 23.46
CA GLY A 22 -18.17 21.44 23.92
C GLY A 22 -17.82 22.37 22.77
N ASP A 23 -18.72 23.33 22.54
CA ASP A 23 -18.61 24.50 21.68
C ASP A 23 -17.80 25.55 22.44
N ASP A 24 -16.65 26.01 21.92
CA ASP A 24 -16.08 27.32 22.25
C ASP A 24 -15.03 27.69 21.18
N ASP A 25 -15.45 28.52 20.24
CA ASP A 25 -14.59 29.41 19.48
C ASP A 25 -14.82 30.81 20.07
N PRO A 26 -13.77 31.63 20.30
CA PRO A 26 -13.78 32.83 19.48
C PRO A 26 -12.40 33.42 19.09
N VAL A 27 -12.28 33.68 17.78
CA VAL A 27 -12.09 35.00 17.10
C VAL A 27 -10.80 35.85 17.36
N VAL A 28 -10.29 36.36 16.22
CA VAL A 28 -9.50 37.59 15.91
C VAL A 28 -8.03 37.70 16.31
N GLU A 29 -7.15 37.96 15.32
CA GLU A 29 -6.83 39.35 14.91
C GLU A 29 -6.05 39.45 13.59
N ASP A 30 -6.17 40.64 13.02
CA ASP A 30 -5.85 41.14 11.68
C ASP A 30 -4.36 41.51 11.47
N THR A 31 -3.93 41.47 10.20
CA THR A 31 -2.88 42.21 9.41
C THR A 31 -1.83 43.17 10.07
N PRO A 32 -0.76 43.67 9.36
CA PRO A 32 -0.25 43.46 7.99
C PRO A 32 1.30 43.30 7.83
N SER A 33 1.72 43.14 6.56
CA SER A 33 3.09 43.25 5.97
C SER A 33 3.81 44.59 6.27
N PRO A 34 5.16 44.69 6.17
CA PRO A 34 5.76 45.08 4.88
C PRO A 34 7.12 44.46 4.53
N SER A 35 7.42 44.55 3.24
CA SER A 35 8.67 44.28 2.52
C SER A 35 9.94 44.89 3.15
N ALA A 36 11.07 44.21 2.94
CA ALA A 36 12.36 44.87 2.76
C ALA A 36 13.21 44.12 1.72
N THR A 37 13.35 44.76 0.57
CA THR A 37 14.33 44.47 -0.47
C THR A 37 15.71 44.90 0.02
N GLU A 38 16.68 44.01 0.10
CA GLU A 38 18.09 44.39 0.11
C GLU A 38 18.84 43.71 -1.04
N THR A 39 19.14 44.52 -2.03
CA THR A 39 20.18 44.30 -3.03
C THR A 39 21.53 44.24 -2.32
N SER A 40 22.28 43.16 -2.52
CA SER A 40 23.72 43.14 -2.27
C SER A 40 24.45 42.46 -3.42
N THR A 41 25.35 43.25 -4.00
CA THR A 41 26.34 43.00 -5.04
C THR A 41 27.09 41.67 -4.86
N PRO A 42 27.40 40.94 -5.95
CA PRO A 42 28.22 39.74 -5.87
C PRO A 42 29.69 40.10 -5.59
N ALA A 43 30.22 39.58 -4.48
CA ALA A 43 31.65 39.53 -4.24
C ALA A 43 32.22 38.29 -4.96
N GLU A 44 33.18 38.53 -5.86
CA GLU A 44 34.03 37.52 -6.47
C GLU A 44 34.75 36.73 -5.36
N ALA A 45 34.32 35.50 -5.13
CA ALA A 45 35.01 34.55 -4.28
C ALA A 45 35.83 33.60 -5.16
N THR A 46 37.14 33.78 -5.10
CA THR A 46 38.16 32.86 -5.61
C THR A 46 37.90 31.45 -5.10
N SER A 47 37.52 30.52 -5.98
CA SER A 47 37.43 29.09 -5.63
C SER A 47 38.83 28.50 -5.51
N ALA A 48 39.28 28.31 -4.28
CA ALA A 48 40.36 27.41 -3.94
C ALA A 48 39.90 25.97 -4.19
N THR A 49 40.67 25.22 -5.00
CA THR A 49 40.49 23.79 -5.20
C THR A 49 40.86 23.04 -3.93
N THR A 50 39.89 22.81 -3.05
CA THR A 50 40.02 21.89 -1.92
C THR A 50 39.48 20.53 -2.34
N SER A 51 40.38 19.58 -2.60
CA SER A 51 40.03 18.18 -2.78
C SER A 51 39.51 17.61 -1.45
N ALA A 52 38.21 17.34 -1.39
CA ALA A 52 37.60 16.62 -0.27
C ALA A 52 38.13 15.17 -0.21
N PRO A 53 38.29 14.56 0.97
CA PRO A 53 38.64 13.15 1.09
C PRO A 53 37.50 12.30 0.53
N ALA A 54 37.81 11.44 -0.45
CA ALA A 54 36.88 10.43 -0.92
C ALA A 54 36.54 9.49 0.24
N GLN A 55 35.29 9.55 0.73
CA GLN A 55 34.76 8.51 1.60
C GLN A 55 34.76 7.20 0.82
N PRO A 56 35.22 6.08 1.41
CA PRO A 56 34.98 4.78 0.81
C PRO A 56 33.48 4.51 0.90
N SER A 57 32.76 4.65 -0.22
CA SER A 57 31.43 4.09 -0.40
C SER A 57 31.56 2.57 -0.40
N SER A 58 31.67 1.98 0.79
CA SER A 58 31.41 0.56 0.98
C SER A 58 29.90 0.39 1.10
N SER A 59 29.19 0.55 -0.03
CA SER A 59 27.89 -0.07 -0.19
C SER A 59 28.16 -1.56 -0.33
N ALA A 60 28.07 -2.30 0.77
CA ALA A 60 27.85 -3.72 0.67
C ALA A 60 26.51 -3.87 -0.04
N ALA A 61 26.51 -4.37 -1.27
CA ALA A 61 25.28 -4.75 -1.96
C ALA A 61 24.51 -5.65 -1.00
N ALA A 62 23.34 -5.20 -0.56
CA ALA A 62 22.40 -6.07 0.10
C ALA A 62 22.16 -7.26 -0.84
N ALA A 63 22.08 -8.47 -0.29
CA ALA A 63 21.55 -9.59 -1.06
C ALA A 63 20.19 -9.12 -1.61
N GLY A 64 20.05 -9.10 -2.94
CA GLY A 64 18.85 -8.60 -3.60
C GLY A 64 17.61 -9.32 -3.07
N LEU A 65 16.47 -8.63 -3.07
CA LEU A 65 15.21 -9.26 -2.72
C LEU A 65 14.98 -10.52 -3.58
N PRO A 66 14.35 -11.57 -3.03
CA PRO A 66 13.92 -12.70 -3.85
C PRO A 66 12.92 -12.22 -4.92
N ALA A 67 12.93 -12.89 -6.07
CA ALA A 67 11.96 -12.62 -7.13
C ALA A 67 10.53 -12.91 -6.63
N ALA A 68 9.55 -12.15 -7.10
CA ALA A 68 8.15 -12.29 -6.72
C ALA A 68 7.62 -13.70 -6.99
N CYS A 69 7.96 -14.30 -8.13
CA CYS A 69 7.53 -15.67 -8.44
C CYS A 69 8.24 -16.76 -7.63
N ASP A 70 9.34 -16.43 -6.94
CA ASP A 70 9.99 -17.34 -5.99
C ASP A 70 9.39 -17.21 -4.57
N LEU A 71 8.62 -16.16 -4.30
CA LEU A 71 8.03 -15.86 -2.98
C LEU A 71 6.65 -16.45 -2.78
N VAL A 72 5.85 -16.56 -3.84
CA VAL A 72 4.46 -16.99 -3.78
C VAL A 72 4.23 -18.16 -4.75
N THR A 73 3.42 -19.13 -4.33
CA THR A 73 2.99 -20.25 -5.15
C THR A 73 1.48 -20.21 -5.38
N ALA A 74 1.01 -20.94 -6.41
CA ALA A 74 -0.42 -21.10 -6.66
C ALA A 74 -1.13 -21.76 -5.48
N GLU A 75 -0.46 -22.65 -4.74
CA GLU A 75 -0.98 -23.26 -3.52
C GLU A 75 -1.17 -22.25 -2.38
N ASP A 76 -0.25 -21.28 -2.24
CA ASP A 76 -0.37 -20.22 -1.23
C ASP A 76 -1.58 -19.32 -1.52
N LEU A 77 -1.80 -18.99 -2.79
CA LEU A 77 -2.97 -18.22 -3.22
C LEU A 77 -4.27 -19.01 -3.07
N ALA A 78 -4.24 -20.31 -3.37
CA ALA A 78 -5.39 -21.17 -3.19
C ALA A 78 -5.78 -21.33 -1.72
N GLU A 79 -4.80 -21.39 -0.82
CA GLU A 79 -5.02 -21.37 0.63
C GLU A 79 -5.62 -20.02 1.07
N ALA A 80 -5.13 -18.90 0.54
CA ALA A 80 -5.57 -17.56 0.94
C ALA A 80 -6.98 -17.22 0.44
N TYR A 81 -7.28 -17.51 -0.83
CA TYR A 81 -8.50 -17.03 -1.50
C TYR A 81 -9.53 -18.12 -1.76
N GLY A 82 -9.22 -19.40 -1.49
CA GLY A 82 -10.15 -20.51 -1.69
C GLY A 82 -10.43 -20.86 -3.15
N MET A 83 -9.58 -20.38 -4.07
CA MET A 83 -9.71 -20.59 -5.53
C MET A 83 -8.51 -21.35 -6.09
N SER A 84 -8.66 -21.99 -7.25
CA SER A 84 -7.52 -22.63 -7.93
C SER A 84 -6.89 -21.66 -8.92
N PHE A 85 -5.59 -21.45 -8.78
CA PHE A 85 -4.79 -20.60 -9.66
C PHE A 85 -3.97 -21.44 -10.64
N GLY A 86 -3.75 -20.89 -11.83
CA GLY A 86 -2.86 -21.42 -12.86
C GLY A 86 -1.38 -21.36 -12.48
N ALA A 87 -0.52 -21.66 -13.44
CA ALA A 87 0.92 -21.49 -13.27
C ALA A 87 1.25 -19.99 -13.11
N PRO A 88 2.31 -19.65 -12.33
CA PRO A 88 2.77 -18.27 -12.24
C PRO A 88 3.19 -17.74 -13.60
N GLU A 89 2.80 -16.51 -13.87
CA GLU A 89 3.32 -15.73 -14.98
C GLU A 89 4.25 -14.66 -14.43
N VAL A 90 5.51 -14.68 -14.89
CA VAL A 90 6.46 -13.61 -14.54
C VAL A 90 5.97 -12.34 -15.22
N GLY A 91 5.60 -11.35 -14.41
CA GLY A 91 5.22 -10.04 -14.89
C GLY A 91 6.41 -9.31 -15.51
N GLY A 92 6.11 -8.22 -16.24
CA GLY A 92 7.16 -7.26 -16.59
C GLY A 92 7.61 -6.46 -15.36
N SER A 93 8.62 -5.61 -15.51
CA SER A 93 8.87 -4.58 -14.51
C SER A 93 7.74 -3.55 -14.57
N ASP A 94 6.82 -3.57 -13.60
CA ASP A 94 5.79 -2.54 -13.48
C ASP A 94 6.37 -1.27 -12.85
N SER A 95 5.88 -0.11 -13.29
CA SER A 95 6.36 1.19 -12.81
C SER A 95 5.28 1.87 -12.01
N GLY A 96 5.48 1.98 -10.70
CA GLY A 96 4.60 2.75 -9.82
C GLY A 96 5.02 4.22 -9.77
N SER A 97 4.05 5.13 -9.66
CA SER A 97 4.30 6.53 -9.37
C SER A 97 3.18 7.16 -8.56
N GLU A 98 3.54 7.99 -7.58
CA GLU A 98 2.58 8.69 -6.71
C GLU A 98 2.99 10.14 -6.47
N GLY A 99 2.00 11.04 -6.37
CA GLY A 99 2.17 12.46 -6.04
C GLY A 99 2.13 13.41 -7.25
N SER A 100 1.25 14.42 -7.20
CA SER A 100 0.91 15.27 -8.35
C SER A 100 1.78 16.54 -8.53
N THR A 101 2.87 16.75 -7.78
CA THR A 101 3.61 18.02 -7.90
C THR A 101 5.12 17.89 -7.63
N GLY A 102 5.93 17.87 -8.69
CA GLY A 102 7.35 18.27 -8.70
C GLY A 102 8.35 17.45 -7.87
N GLY A 103 7.89 16.43 -7.15
CA GLY A 103 8.70 15.57 -6.28
C GLY A 103 8.02 14.24 -5.98
N GLY A 104 7.28 13.71 -6.96
CA GLY A 104 6.57 12.44 -6.85
C GLY A 104 7.52 11.27 -6.58
N LEU A 105 6.95 10.19 -6.04
CA LEU A 105 7.63 8.92 -5.91
C LEU A 105 7.53 8.19 -7.24
N ALA A 106 8.60 7.48 -7.61
CA ALA A 106 8.60 6.58 -8.74
C ALA A 106 9.47 5.37 -8.41
N TRP A 107 9.01 4.18 -8.78
CA TRP A 107 9.72 2.93 -8.52
C TRP A 107 9.40 1.89 -9.57
N THR A 108 10.22 0.85 -9.63
CA THR A 108 9.94 -0.36 -10.42
C THR A 108 9.74 -1.55 -9.51
N SER A 109 8.92 -2.50 -9.91
CA SER A 109 8.67 -3.72 -9.13
C SER A 109 9.09 -4.96 -9.91
N ASP A 110 9.42 -6.02 -9.17
CA ASP A 110 9.42 -7.38 -9.69
C ASP A 110 8.07 -8.02 -9.39
N ASP A 111 7.45 -8.63 -10.40
CA ASP A 111 6.03 -8.96 -10.40
C ASP A 111 5.80 -10.43 -10.73
N CYS A 112 4.80 -11.03 -10.07
CA CYS A 112 4.31 -12.35 -10.39
C CYS A 112 2.78 -12.37 -10.38
N SER A 113 2.17 -12.71 -11.51
CA SER A 113 0.72 -12.82 -11.65
C SER A 113 0.27 -14.28 -11.70
N PHE A 114 -0.95 -14.49 -11.22
CA PHE A 114 -1.63 -15.79 -11.19
C PHE A 114 -3.08 -15.60 -11.57
N GLU A 115 -3.55 -16.37 -12.54
CA GLU A 115 -4.93 -16.32 -12.99
C GLU A 115 -5.73 -17.50 -12.41
N ALA A 116 -6.87 -17.22 -11.79
CA ALA A 116 -7.95 -18.16 -11.56
C ALA A 116 -8.99 -17.97 -12.68
N GLU A 117 -8.98 -18.88 -13.65
CA GLU A 117 -9.73 -18.75 -14.92
C GLU A 117 -11.21 -18.36 -14.69
N GLY A 118 -11.59 -17.17 -15.19
CA GLY A 118 -12.96 -16.65 -15.10
C GLY A 118 -13.40 -16.23 -13.71
N LEU A 119 -12.47 -16.08 -12.75
CA LEU A 119 -12.75 -15.70 -11.37
C LEU A 119 -11.98 -14.45 -10.95
N ALA A 120 -10.65 -14.51 -10.94
CA ALA A 120 -9.81 -13.43 -10.48
C ALA A 120 -8.37 -13.56 -10.98
N GLU A 121 -7.67 -12.44 -11.07
CA GLU A 121 -6.22 -12.35 -11.18
C GLU A 121 -5.64 -11.82 -9.87
N VAL A 122 -4.53 -12.43 -9.43
CA VAL A 122 -3.74 -11.93 -8.29
C VAL A 122 -2.33 -11.64 -8.77
N THR A 123 -1.88 -10.40 -8.58
CA THR A 123 -0.50 -9.99 -8.87
C THR A 123 0.22 -9.63 -7.58
N VAL A 124 1.35 -10.28 -7.33
CA VAL A 124 2.25 -9.95 -6.22
C VAL A 124 3.44 -9.18 -6.77
N LYS A 125 3.69 -8.00 -6.20
CA LYS A 125 4.77 -7.09 -6.60
C LYS A 125 5.71 -6.84 -5.43
N VAL A 126 7.00 -6.85 -5.71
CA VAL A 126 8.07 -6.70 -4.71
C VAL A 126 9.00 -5.58 -5.14
N THR A 127 9.14 -4.57 -4.29
CA THR A 127 9.98 -3.40 -4.55
C THR A 127 10.98 -3.20 -3.41
N GLY A 128 12.27 -3.18 -3.73
CA GLY A 128 13.33 -2.84 -2.79
C GLY A 128 13.64 -1.35 -2.72
N PRO A 129 14.42 -0.91 -1.72
CA PRO A 129 14.88 0.48 -1.63
C PRO A 129 15.65 0.97 -2.85
N GLU A 130 16.39 0.07 -3.51
CA GLU A 130 17.15 0.34 -4.73
C GLU A 130 16.27 0.55 -5.97
N ASP A 131 15.03 0.09 -5.95
CA ASP A 131 14.12 0.16 -7.08
C ASP A 131 13.32 1.47 -7.12
N PHE A 132 13.42 2.30 -6.07
CA PHE A 132 12.91 3.67 -6.08
C PHE A 132 13.79 4.55 -6.96
N THR A 133 13.29 4.89 -8.14
CA THR A 133 13.95 5.75 -9.11
C THR A 133 13.79 7.24 -8.80
N GLN A 134 12.78 7.60 -8.01
CA GLN A 134 12.55 8.96 -7.54
C GLN A 134 12.00 8.99 -6.11
N GLY A 135 12.54 9.91 -5.29
CA GLY A 135 12.17 10.10 -3.89
C GLY A 135 12.86 9.11 -2.95
N ALA A 136 12.32 8.96 -1.73
CA ALA A 136 12.85 8.02 -0.75
C ALA A 136 11.98 6.77 -0.70
N PHE A 137 12.62 5.61 -0.48
CA PHE A 137 11.91 4.37 -0.18
C PHE A 137 10.95 4.57 1.01
N GLY A 138 9.73 4.07 0.86
CA GLY A 138 8.70 4.23 1.86
C GLY A 138 7.44 3.47 1.50
N CYS A 139 6.34 3.82 2.18
CA CYS A 139 5.04 3.21 1.96
C CYS A 139 4.06 4.21 1.33
N PRO A 140 4.17 4.45 0.02
CA PRO A 140 3.29 5.41 -0.65
C PRO A 140 1.83 4.97 -0.51
N GLN A 141 0.99 5.89 -0.02
CA GLN A 141 -0.46 5.70 -0.08
C GLN A 141 -0.91 5.72 -1.54
N PRO A 142 -1.71 4.74 -1.99
CA PRO A 142 -2.36 4.80 -3.30
C PRO A 142 -3.21 6.06 -3.47
N SER A 143 -3.35 6.57 -4.70
CA SER A 143 -4.36 7.58 -5.00
C SER A 143 -5.80 7.04 -4.79
N ASP A 144 -6.68 7.90 -4.29
CA ASP A 144 -8.12 7.64 -4.09
C ASP A 144 -8.99 8.04 -5.30
N ASP A 145 -8.39 8.46 -6.43
CA ASP A 145 -9.14 8.91 -7.62
C ASP A 145 -10.13 7.87 -8.19
N GLU A 146 -9.85 6.57 -7.99
CA GLU A 146 -10.63 5.46 -8.56
C GLU A 146 -11.26 4.54 -7.50
N GLY A 147 -11.30 4.97 -6.24
CA GLY A 147 -11.75 4.09 -5.17
C GLY A 147 -11.70 4.74 -3.79
N SER A 148 -11.67 3.90 -2.77
CA SER A 148 -11.40 4.32 -1.39
C SER A 148 -10.10 3.71 -0.91
N VAL A 149 -9.32 4.50 -0.18
CA VAL A 149 -8.06 4.06 0.44
C VAL A 149 -8.18 4.16 1.94
N GLU A 150 -7.90 3.06 2.64
CA GLU A 150 -7.93 2.96 4.09
C GLU A 150 -6.59 2.42 4.62
N PRO A 151 -6.17 2.81 5.84
CA PRO A 151 -4.99 2.23 6.46
C PRO A 151 -5.17 0.72 6.77
N ALA A 152 -4.16 -0.09 6.43
CA ALA A 152 -4.07 -1.49 6.82
C ALA A 152 -3.01 -1.66 7.93
N ASN A 153 -3.41 -1.37 9.17
CA ASN A 153 -2.46 -1.14 10.28
C ASN A 153 -1.97 -2.41 11.00
N ASP A 154 -2.60 -3.56 10.77
CA ASP A 154 -2.39 -4.78 11.55
C ASP A 154 -1.77 -5.91 10.70
N ILE A 155 -0.76 -5.58 9.88
CA ILE A 155 -0.03 -6.55 9.06
C ILE A 155 1.28 -6.91 9.76
N ALA A 156 1.40 -8.13 10.28
CA ALA A 156 2.64 -8.61 10.87
C ALA A 156 3.82 -8.52 9.88
N GLY A 157 4.93 -7.93 10.33
CA GLY A 157 6.13 -7.71 9.50
C GLY A 157 6.13 -6.39 8.73
N ALA A 158 4.99 -5.68 8.65
CA ALA A 158 4.91 -4.34 8.08
C ALA A 158 5.05 -3.26 9.16
N THR A 159 5.52 -2.09 8.72
CA THR A 159 5.60 -0.84 9.49
C THR A 159 4.52 0.16 9.10
N ALA A 160 3.96 0.00 7.90
CA ALA A 160 2.83 0.74 7.39
C ALA A 160 2.14 -0.12 6.32
N GLY A 161 0.85 0.14 6.09
CA GLY A 161 0.12 -0.51 5.02
C GLY A 161 -1.13 0.27 4.60
N TRP A 162 -1.57 0.02 3.38
CA TRP A 162 -2.72 0.65 2.75
C TRP A 162 -3.55 -0.39 2.03
N TRP A 163 -4.87 -0.27 2.16
CA TRP A 163 -5.85 -1.02 1.39
C TRP A 163 -6.62 -0.07 0.50
N LYS A 164 -6.52 -0.25 -0.81
CA LYS A 164 -7.36 0.42 -1.80
C LYS A 164 -8.39 -0.57 -2.32
N VAL A 165 -9.61 -0.11 -2.49
CA VAL A 165 -10.67 -0.86 -3.19
C VAL A 165 -11.34 0.03 -4.21
N SER A 166 -11.60 -0.50 -5.40
CA SER A 166 -12.26 0.20 -6.50
C SER A 166 -13.70 0.61 -6.15
N SER A 167 -14.20 1.60 -6.88
CA SER A 167 -15.63 1.89 -6.88
C SER A 167 -16.41 0.82 -7.68
N PRO A 168 -17.63 0.44 -7.26
CA PRO A 168 -18.48 -0.48 -8.04
C PRO A 168 -18.68 -0.02 -9.50
N PRO A 169 -18.90 -0.95 -10.46
CA PRO A 169 -19.40 -2.31 -10.25
C PRO A 169 -18.34 -3.43 -10.25
N ASP A 170 -17.11 -3.13 -10.62
CA ASP A 170 -16.03 -4.11 -10.73
C ASP A 170 -15.18 -4.04 -9.46
N PHE A 171 -14.71 -5.19 -8.96
CA PHE A 171 -13.92 -5.24 -7.74
C PHE A 171 -12.44 -5.38 -8.10
N GLU A 172 -11.67 -4.36 -7.73
CA GLU A 172 -10.22 -4.37 -7.72
C GLU A 172 -9.75 -3.98 -6.32
N GLY A 173 -8.88 -4.76 -5.72
CA GLY A 173 -8.28 -4.52 -4.41
C GLY A 173 -6.77 -4.39 -4.54
N GLU A 174 -6.17 -3.43 -3.87
CA GLU A 174 -4.72 -3.24 -3.83
C GLU A 174 -4.29 -3.12 -2.37
N LEU A 175 -3.52 -4.10 -1.89
CA LEU A 175 -2.86 -4.05 -0.59
C LEU A 175 -1.40 -3.64 -0.79
N ARG A 176 -0.98 -2.53 -0.17
CA ARG A 176 0.45 -2.19 0.02
C ARG A 176 0.85 -2.47 1.45
N ALA A 177 1.90 -3.25 1.66
CA ALA A 177 2.45 -3.58 2.97
C ALA A 177 3.97 -3.34 2.97
N CYS A 178 4.45 -2.48 3.86
CA CYS A 178 5.80 -1.96 3.77
C CYS A 178 6.62 -2.28 5.01
N SER A 179 7.76 -2.93 4.83
CA SER A 179 8.78 -3.09 5.86
C SER A 179 9.97 -2.16 5.55
N PRO A 180 10.98 -2.07 6.44
CA PRO A 180 12.21 -1.33 6.13
C PRO A 180 12.99 -1.86 4.92
N LYS A 181 12.65 -3.05 4.40
CA LYS A 181 13.37 -3.73 3.33
C LYS A 181 12.58 -3.88 2.04
N VAL A 182 11.26 -3.80 2.08
CA VAL A 182 10.40 -4.11 0.94
C VAL A 182 9.08 -3.35 1.01
N LEU A 183 8.65 -2.82 -0.13
CA LEU A 183 7.25 -2.52 -0.41
C LEU A 183 6.67 -3.76 -1.12
N LEU A 184 5.81 -4.49 -0.42
CA LEU A 184 5.05 -5.60 -0.96
C LEU A 184 3.69 -5.05 -1.41
N GLN A 185 3.31 -5.30 -2.65
CA GLN A 185 1.99 -4.96 -3.16
C GLN A 185 1.29 -6.22 -3.66
N ILE A 186 0.00 -6.35 -3.36
CA ILE A 186 -0.87 -7.44 -3.79
C ILE A 186 -2.08 -6.81 -4.47
N ASP A 187 -2.18 -6.99 -5.77
CA ASP A 187 -3.29 -6.54 -6.60
C ASP A 187 -4.24 -7.72 -6.81
N LEU A 188 -5.52 -7.51 -6.55
CA LEU A 188 -6.63 -8.45 -6.76
C LEU A 188 -7.55 -7.82 -7.81
N ASP A 189 -7.77 -8.50 -8.92
CA ASP A 189 -8.75 -8.10 -9.93
C ASP A 189 -9.77 -9.24 -10.07
N TYR A 190 -11.03 -8.99 -9.68
CA TYR A 190 -12.10 -9.98 -9.84
C TYR A 190 -12.87 -9.76 -11.13
N GLU A 191 -13.13 -10.86 -11.82
CA GLU A 191 -13.93 -10.86 -13.03
C GLU A 191 -15.34 -10.28 -12.78
N LYS A 192 -15.84 -9.55 -13.77
CA LYS A 192 -17.09 -8.81 -13.62
C LYS A 192 -18.25 -9.72 -13.23
N GLY A 193 -18.87 -9.42 -12.09
CA GLY A 193 -20.04 -10.15 -11.59
C GLY A 193 -19.71 -11.47 -10.89
N VAL A 194 -18.44 -11.74 -10.63
CA VAL A 194 -18.01 -12.82 -9.75
C VAL A 194 -18.21 -12.38 -8.29
N GLU A 195 -18.81 -13.26 -7.49
CA GLU A 195 -18.88 -13.09 -6.04
C GLU A 195 -17.59 -13.63 -5.43
N TYR A 196 -16.95 -12.86 -4.55
CA TYR A 196 -15.81 -13.31 -3.77
C TYR A 196 -16.25 -13.91 -2.43
N GLU A 197 -15.58 -14.98 -2.01
CA GLU A 197 -15.81 -15.59 -0.71
C GLU A 197 -14.95 -14.93 0.37
N GLY A 198 -15.55 -14.58 1.50
CA GLY A 198 -14.84 -14.05 2.65
C GLY A 198 -14.58 -12.54 2.57
N ASP A 199 -13.45 -12.11 3.13
CA ASP A 199 -13.04 -10.71 3.20
C ASP A 199 -11.69 -10.55 2.48
N PRO A 200 -11.68 -10.00 1.25
CA PRO A 200 -10.47 -9.84 0.45
C PRO A 200 -9.34 -9.14 1.18
N LEU A 201 -9.64 -8.11 1.99
CA LEU A 201 -8.62 -7.41 2.77
C LEU A 201 -7.92 -8.37 3.73
N ASN A 202 -8.69 -9.08 4.56
CA ASN A 202 -8.11 -9.99 5.55
C ASN A 202 -7.37 -11.18 4.91
N GLN A 203 -7.82 -11.64 3.75
CA GLN A 203 -7.12 -12.67 2.97
C GLN A 203 -5.79 -12.15 2.43
N SER A 204 -5.77 -10.95 1.83
CA SER A 204 -4.54 -10.32 1.35
C SER A 204 -3.59 -9.99 2.48
N VAL A 205 -4.08 -9.58 3.66
CA VAL A 205 -3.26 -9.38 4.86
C VAL A 205 -2.59 -10.69 5.27
N GLY A 206 -3.34 -11.79 5.39
CA GLY A 206 -2.76 -13.09 5.75
C GLY A 206 -1.69 -13.57 4.76
N LEU A 207 -1.91 -13.34 3.46
CA LEU A 207 -0.91 -13.60 2.43
C LEU A 207 0.32 -12.69 2.61
N ALA A 208 0.12 -11.38 2.80
CA ALA A 208 1.21 -10.42 2.98
C ALA A 208 2.09 -10.76 4.19
N GLU A 209 1.49 -11.16 5.32
CA GLU A 209 2.24 -11.59 6.51
C GLU A 209 3.14 -12.79 6.22
N LYS A 210 2.62 -13.79 5.48
CA LYS A 210 3.37 -14.97 5.06
C LYS A 210 4.56 -14.59 4.16
N LEU A 211 4.34 -13.71 3.18
CA LEU A 211 5.37 -13.26 2.25
C LEU A 211 6.43 -12.39 2.93
N LEU A 212 6.03 -11.45 3.78
CA LEU A 212 6.94 -10.61 4.56
C LEU A 212 7.82 -11.45 5.50
N ALA A 213 7.25 -12.47 6.14
CA ALA A 213 8.02 -13.41 6.97
C ALA A 213 9.07 -14.20 6.16
N ALA A 214 8.82 -14.49 4.89
CA ALA A 214 9.78 -15.16 4.00
C ALA A 214 10.93 -14.23 3.58
N ILE A 215 10.68 -12.92 3.47
CA ILE A 215 11.67 -11.90 3.12
C ILE A 215 12.57 -11.53 4.31
N GLY A 216 12.01 -11.54 5.54
CA GLY A 216 12.77 -11.48 6.81
C GLY A 216 12.68 -10.17 7.58
#